data_AF-A0A842UNV0-F1
#
_entry.id   AF-A0A842UNV0-F1
#
_cell.length_a   1.000
_cell.length_b   1.000
_cell.length_c   1.000
_cell.angle_alpha   90.00
_cell.angle_beta   90.00
_cell.angle_gamma   90.00
#
_symmetry.space_group_name_H-M   'P 1'
#
loop_
_entity.id
_entity.type
_entity.pdbx_description
1 polymer ?
#
loop_
_entity_poly.entity_id
_entity_poly.type
_entity_poly.pdbx_seq_one_letter_code
_entity_poly.pdbx_strand_id
1 'polypeptide(L)'
;MPNQAFIIPTKFENIRNGKVNYGFRVFDDYAEGIVWLPYDMEKIPEDDLECLQLVMNSEDEIPISILDHVLEYETPAIIGDVTYSWDQIKHLFED
;
A
#
# COMPACT_ATOMS: atom_id res chain seq x y z
N MET A 1 -14.16 7.51 14.23
CA MET A 1 -13.52 6.18 14.19
C MET A 1 -12.10 6.39 13.72
N PRO A 2 -11.11 5.62 14.19
CA PRO A 2 -9.78 5.68 13.60
C PRO A 2 -9.90 5.35 12.11
N ASN A 3 -9.32 6.22 11.28
CA ASN A 3 -9.27 6.03 9.84
C ASN A 3 -8.35 4.85 9.52
N GLN A 4 -8.79 3.99 8.61
CA GLN A 4 -8.11 2.73 8.32
C GLN A 4 -7.46 2.80 6.94
N ALA A 5 -6.17 2.46 6.88
CA ALA A 5 -5.45 2.39 5.63
C ALA A 5 -5.71 1.05 4.92
N PHE A 6 -5.98 1.12 3.63
CA PHE A 6 -6.15 -0.01 2.74
C PHE A 6 -5.04 0.00 1.70
N ILE A 7 -4.36 -1.12 1.55
CA ILE A 7 -3.30 -1.36 0.56
C ILE A 7 -3.74 -2.56 -0.28
N ILE A 8 -4.16 -2.30 -1.52
CA ILE A 8 -4.73 -3.32 -2.39
C ILE A 8 -3.78 -3.59 -3.56
N PRO A 9 -3.09 -4.75 -3.57
CA PRO A 9 -2.40 -5.27 -4.74
C PRO A 9 -3.28 -5.22 -5.99
N THR A 10 -2.84 -4.51 -7.03
CA THR A 10 -3.65 -4.27 -8.22
C THR A 10 -2.85 -4.50 -9.51
N LYS A 11 -3.43 -5.30 -10.41
CA LYS A 11 -3.00 -5.38 -11.82
C LYS A 11 -3.71 -4.29 -12.61
N PHE A 12 -2.95 -3.40 -13.24
CA PHE A 12 -3.46 -2.35 -14.11
C PHE A 12 -3.24 -2.74 -15.57
N GLU A 13 -4.33 -2.83 -16.33
CA GLU A 13 -4.27 -3.18 -17.76
C GLU A 13 -4.77 -2.01 -18.62
N ASN A 14 -3.92 -1.55 -19.53
CA ASN A 14 -4.30 -0.52 -20.49
C ASN A 14 -5.12 -1.15 -21.62
N ILE A 15 -6.42 -0.84 -21.64
CA ILE A 15 -7.39 -1.38 -22.61
C ILE A 15 -7.06 -1.08 -24.09
N ARG A 16 -6.21 -0.09 -24.38
CA ARG A 16 -5.90 0.31 -25.77
C ARG A 16 -4.75 -0.48 -26.36
N ASN A 17 -3.77 -0.88 -25.55
CA ASN A 17 -2.56 -1.57 -26.01
C ASN A 17 -2.25 -2.89 -25.29
N GLY A 18 -3.10 -3.30 -24.34
CA GLY A 18 -2.92 -4.52 -23.55
C GLY A 18 -1.74 -4.49 -22.60
N LYS A 19 -1.08 -3.34 -22.42
CA LYS A 19 0.08 -3.21 -21.54
C LYS A 19 -0.37 -3.36 -20.09
N VAL A 20 0.26 -4.30 -19.39
CA VAL A 20 0.04 -4.58 -17.97
C VAL A 20 1.13 -3.90 -17.16
N ASN A 21 0.73 -3.22 -16.09
CA ASN A 21 1.60 -2.76 -15.01
C ASN A 21 1.04 -3.26 -13.68
N TYR A 22 1.87 -3.33 -12.66
CA TYR A 22 1.47 -3.72 -11.30
C TYR A 22 1.71 -2.58 -10.33
N GLY A 23 0.97 -2.58 -9.23
CA GLY A 23 1.06 -1.56 -8.21
C GLY A 23 0.13 -1.84 -7.04
N PHE A 24 0.03 -0.87 -6.16
CA PHE A 24 -0.84 -0.87 -5.00
C PHE A 24 -1.78 0.31 -5.08
N ARG A 25 -3.08 0.08 -4.86
CA ARG A 25 -3.99 1.16 -4.50
C ARG A 25 -3.91 1.36 -3.01
N VAL A 26 -3.60 2.57 -2.60
CA VAL A 26 -3.44 2.95 -1.20
C VAL A 26 -4.49 4.00 -0.90
N PHE A 27 -5.42 3.71 -0.02
CA PHE A 27 -6.51 4.63 0.27
C PHE A 27 -6.99 4.51 1.70
N ASP A 28 -7.71 5.53 2.12
CA ASP A 28 -8.43 5.59 3.39
C ASP A 28 -9.79 6.27 3.15
N ASP A 29 -10.47 6.73 4.19
CA ASP A 29 -11.78 7.38 4.06
C ASP A 29 -11.72 8.76 3.34
N TYR A 30 -10.54 9.35 3.17
CA TYR A 30 -10.34 10.73 2.73
C TYR A 30 -9.52 10.89 1.44
N ALA A 31 -8.61 9.97 1.16
CA ALA A 31 -7.67 10.06 0.06
C ALA A 31 -7.43 8.69 -0.60
N GLU A 32 -7.03 8.73 -1.88
CA GLU A 32 -6.59 7.57 -2.65
C GLU A 32 -5.35 7.94 -3.47
N GLY A 33 -4.34 7.08 -3.43
CA GLY A 33 -3.12 7.14 -4.19
C GLY A 33 -2.80 5.79 -4.82
N ILE A 34 -1.90 5.80 -5.82
CA ILE A 34 -1.42 4.59 -6.47
C ILE A 34 0.09 4.57 -6.37
N VAL A 35 0.65 3.50 -5.80
CA VAL A 35 2.08 3.22 -5.83
C VAL A 35 2.34 2.27 -7.00
N TRP A 36 3.14 2.71 -7.97
CA TRP A 36 3.51 1.88 -9.11
C TRP A 36 4.73 1.03 -8.79
N LEU A 37 4.68 -0.27 -9.12
CA LEU A 37 5.87 -1.10 -9.09
C LEU A 37 6.78 -0.75 -10.28
N PRO A 38 8.10 -0.94 -10.14
CA PRO A 38 9.04 -0.84 -11.25
C PRO A 38 8.58 -1.65 -12.46
N TYR A 39 8.86 -1.13 -13.67
CA TYR A 39 8.33 -1.71 -14.90
C TYR A 39 8.86 -3.12 -15.21
N ASP A 40 10.02 -3.47 -14.66
CA ASP A 40 10.64 -4.79 -14.72
C ASP A 40 10.05 -5.79 -13.72
N MET A 41 9.20 -5.34 -12.80
CA MET A 41 8.49 -6.21 -11.86
C MET A 41 7.27 -6.84 -12.56
N GLU A 42 7.39 -8.12 -12.93
CA GLU A 42 6.36 -8.85 -13.67
C GLU A 42 5.20 -9.36 -12.79
N LYS A 43 5.31 -9.24 -11.47
CA LYS A 43 4.28 -9.63 -10.51
C LYS A 43 4.36 -8.81 -9.23
N ILE A 44 3.25 -8.77 -8.52
CA ILE A 44 3.16 -8.25 -7.16
C ILE A 44 3.85 -9.25 -6.22
N PRO A 45 4.61 -8.79 -5.22
CA PRO A 45 5.04 -9.65 -4.11
C PRO A 45 3.90 -10.47 -3.51
N GLU A 46 4.21 -11.68 -3.08
CA GLU A 46 3.26 -12.59 -2.40
C GLU A 46 3.28 -12.39 -0.88
N ASP A 47 4.28 -11.66 -0.36
CA ASP A 47 4.39 -11.30 1.05
C ASP A 47 3.76 -9.92 1.28
N ASP A 48 2.75 -9.87 2.14
CA ASP A 48 2.05 -8.64 2.49
C ASP A 48 2.97 -7.62 3.18
N LEU A 49 3.96 -8.09 3.96
CA LEU A 49 4.90 -7.17 4.63
C LEU A 49 5.85 -6.52 3.61
N GLU A 50 6.27 -7.25 2.58
CA GLU A 50 7.02 -6.69 1.45
C GLU A 50 6.17 -5.65 0.69
N CYS A 51 4.86 -5.91 0.52
CA CYS A 51 3.95 -4.94 -0.07
C CYS A 51 3.87 -3.63 0.73
N LEU A 52 3.74 -3.73 2.06
CA LEU A 52 3.71 -2.55 2.94
C LEU A 52 5.04 -1.78 2.86
N GLN A 53 6.18 -2.47 2.88
CA GLN A 53 7.50 -1.84 2.72
C GLN A 53 7.64 -1.10 1.39
N LEU A 54 7.12 -1.64 0.29
CA LEU A 54 7.17 -0.97 -1.01
C LEU A 54 6.31 0.30 -1.02
N VAL A 55 5.18 0.31 -0.33
CA VAL A 55 4.35 1.51 -0.18
C VAL A 55 5.07 2.56 0.68
N MET A 56 5.69 2.15 1.79
CA MET A 56 6.47 3.03 2.67
C MET A 56 7.66 3.69 1.98
N ASN A 57 8.24 3.01 0.99
CA ASN A 57 9.36 3.51 0.20
C ASN A 57 8.93 4.28 -1.07
N SER A 58 7.63 4.55 -1.24
CA SER A 58 7.12 5.30 -2.38
C SER A 58 7.52 6.78 -2.33
N GLU A 59 7.74 7.41 -3.49
CA GLU A 59 7.92 8.86 -3.61
C GLU A 59 6.57 9.61 -3.64
N ASP A 60 5.45 8.89 -3.73
CA ASP A 60 4.11 9.49 -3.81
C ASP A 60 3.62 10.00 -2.44
N GLU A 61 3.33 11.30 -2.34
CA GLU A 61 2.94 11.95 -1.08
C GLU A 61 1.63 11.42 -0.46
N ILE A 62 0.66 11.01 -1.28
CA ILE A 62 -0.65 10.56 -0.79
C ILE A 62 -0.54 9.22 -0.02
N PRO A 63 0.02 8.14 -0.61
CA PRO A 63 0.27 6.90 0.11
C PRO A 63 1.06 7.10 1.40
N ILE A 64 2.10 7.93 1.38
CA ILE A 64 2.92 8.22 2.56
C ILE A 64 2.08 8.92 3.63
N SER A 65 1.31 9.96 3.28
CA SER A 65 0.43 10.65 4.23
C SER A 65 -0.63 9.73 4.86
N ILE A 66 -1.11 8.73 4.13
CA ILE A 66 -2.04 7.72 4.67
C ILE A 66 -1.32 6.83 5.69
N LEU A 67 -0.09 6.42 5.42
CA LEU A 67 0.72 5.62 6.34
C LEU A 67 1.21 6.40 7.56
N ASP A 68 1.44 7.70 7.43
CA ASP A 68 1.75 8.59 8.56
C ASP A 68 0.60 8.60 9.58
N HIS A 69 -0.66 8.56 9.10
CA HIS A 69 -1.81 8.43 10.00
C HIS A 69 -1.84 7.07 10.72
N VAL A 70 -1.45 6.00 10.04
CA VAL A 70 -1.33 4.67 10.68
C VAL A 70 -0.33 4.71 11.82
N LEU A 71 0.82 5.36 11.60
CA LEU A 71 1.85 5.57 12.61
C LEU A 71 1.40 6.48 13.75
N GLU A 72 0.79 7.63 13.45
CA GLU A 72 0.36 8.62 14.45
C GLU A 72 -0.71 8.08 15.40
N TYR A 73 -1.66 7.30 14.86
CA TYR A 73 -2.82 6.80 15.60
C TYR A 73 -2.74 5.32 15.94
N GLU A 74 -1.62 4.67 15.64
CA GLU A 74 -1.38 3.25 15.92
C GLU A 74 -2.53 2.36 15.39
N THR A 75 -2.99 2.63 14.17
CA THR A 75 -4.18 1.96 13.62
C THR A 75 -3.80 0.67 12.87
N PRO A 76 -4.73 -0.28 12.71
CA PRO A 76 -4.52 -1.42 11.84
C PRO A 76 -4.42 -1.00 10.36
N ALA A 77 -3.64 -1.75 9.58
CA ALA A 77 -3.61 -1.65 8.11
C ALA A 77 -4.26 -2.88 7.48
N ILE A 78 -4.96 -2.70 6.36
CA ILE A 78 -5.50 -3.82 5.57
C ILE A 78 -4.64 -3.96 4.32
N ILE A 79 -4.09 -5.15 4.10
CA ILE A 79 -3.27 -5.48 2.94
C ILE A 79 -3.97 -6.61 2.20
N GLY A 80 -4.41 -6.37 0.97
CA GLY A 80 -5.26 -7.31 0.24
C GLY A 80 -6.58 -7.59 0.98
N ASP A 81 -6.74 -8.82 1.47
CA ASP A 81 -7.88 -9.29 2.26
C ASP A 81 -7.55 -9.53 3.75
N VAL A 82 -6.32 -9.19 4.17
CA VAL A 82 -5.82 -9.44 5.52
C VAL A 82 -5.72 -8.15 6.33
N THR A 83 -6.28 -8.16 7.54
CA THR A 83 -6.11 -7.06 8.50
C THR A 83 -4.91 -7.34 9.40
N TYR A 84 -3.93 -6.44 9.38
CA TYR A 84 -2.78 -6.45 10.26
C TYR A 84 -2.96 -5.43 11.39
N SER A 85 -2.89 -5.91 12.63
CA SER A 85 -2.91 -5.02 13.81
C SER A 85 -1.62 -4.21 13.90
N TRP A 86 -1.68 -3.05 14.56
CA TRP A 86 -0.51 -2.20 14.80
C TRP A 86 0.67 -2.98 15.39
N ASP A 87 0.44 -3.83 16.40
CA ASP A 87 1.49 -4.65 17.02
C ASP A 87 2.23 -5.57 16.04
N GLN A 88 1.57 -5.99 14.95
CA GLN A 88 2.18 -6.84 13.93
C GLN A 88 3.03 -6.04 12.95
N ILE A 89 2.74 -4.76 12.71
CA ILE A 89 3.38 -3.95 11.65
C ILE A 89 4.23 -2.81 12.18
N LYS A 90 4.13 -2.44 13.46
CA LYS A 90 4.85 -1.29 14.04
C LYS A 90 6.36 -1.35 13.85
N HIS A 91 6.93 -2.56 13.87
CA HIS A 91 8.35 -2.80 13.64
C HIS A 91 8.83 -2.42 12.23
N LEU A 92 7.92 -2.20 11.28
CA LEU A 92 8.25 -1.72 9.93
C LEU A 92 8.36 -0.19 9.87
N PHE A 93 7.82 0.52 10.86
CA PHE A 93 7.87 1.99 10.99
C PHE A 93 8.98 2.46 11.94
N GLU A 94 9.62 1.53 12.64
CA GLU A 94 10.76 1.79 13.53
C GLU A 94 12.05 1.61 12.71
N ASP A 95 12.65 2.71 12.24
CA ASP A 95 13.99 2.74 11.62
C ASP A 95 15.11 2.37 12.63
#